data_AF-A0A2G1ZTB6-F1
#
_entry.id   AF-A0A2G1ZTB6-F1
#
_cell.length_a   1.000
_cell.length_b   1.000
_cell.length_c   1.000
_cell.angle_alpha   90.00
_cell.angle_beta   90.00
_cell.angle_gamma   90.00
#
_symmetry.space_group_name_H-M   'P 1'
#
loop_
_entity.id
_entity.type
_entity.pdbx_description
1 polymer ?
#
loop_
_entity_poly.entity_id
_entity_poly.type
_entity_poly.pdbx_seq_one_letter_code
_entity_poly.pdbx_strand_id
1 'polypeptide(L)'
;MTGLINRLEVIEKEQLEDMEFFESEYGDDPQYDEDGGLSTSKKGIKRFVALCDYKLRHDIPAFRKNLRGAVELRKSLFDRYNQGESIDESFVTMNAFDYLLDALASGDYKLSEDFAKVMGGREKIEKENDHPFDWAFGYALKAAILDQEEELDTWLALASKEVKHPDVKFYQGYVDALYAIRKDNDEAFESAIKQLLKDHRKECREGGVFDNCADEVVCFGGLGLVNLARLKGLKVIIDDEYLPSELVV
;
A
#
# COMPACT_ATOMS: atom_id res chain seq x y z
N MET A 1 -14.74 1.17 24.24
CA MET A 1 -14.26 0.84 22.88
C MET A 1 -13.96 2.16 22.21
N THR A 2 -12.69 2.53 22.21
CA THR A 2 -12.12 3.69 21.50
C THR A 2 -11.27 3.09 20.38
N GLY A 3 -11.57 3.42 19.14
CA GLY A 3 -10.90 2.88 17.96
C GLY A 3 -11.57 3.43 16.70
N LEU A 4 -10.84 3.50 15.59
CA LEU A 4 -11.28 4.13 14.35
C LEU A 4 -12.63 3.59 13.87
N ILE A 5 -12.86 2.28 14.05
CA ILE A 5 -14.08 1.59 13.63
C ILE A 5 -15.37 2.26 14.14
N ASN A 6 -15.35 2.86 15.33
CA ASN A 6 -16.53 3.51 15.94
C ASN A 6 -16.77 4.94 15.43
N ARG A 7 -15.86 5.49 14.63
CA ARG A 7 -15.92 6.85 14.09
C ARG A 7 -15.98 6.88 12.56
N LEU A 8 -16.04 5.71 11.91
CA LEU A 8 -15.97 5.61 10.44
C LEU A 8 -17.02 6.48 9.75
N GLU A 9 -18.28 6.46 10.19
CA GLU A 9 -19.35 7.27 9.58
C GLU A 9 -19.09 8.78 9.67
N VAL A 10 -18.55 9.24 10.80
CA VAL A 10 -18.26 10.67 11.03
C VAL A 10 -17.08 11.10 10.17
N ILE A 11 -15.99 10.33 10.21
CA ILE A 11 -14.76 10.64 9.46
C ILE A 11 -15.02 10.52 7.95
N GLU A 12 -15.78 9.51 7.51
CA GLU A 12 -16.18 9.37 6.11
C GLU A 12 -16.89 10.62 5.61
N LYS A 13 -17.85 11.13 6.39
CA LYS A 13 -18.57 12.34 6.05
C LYS A 13 -17.61 13.54 5.90
N GLU A 14 -16.72 13.74 6.86
CA GLU A 14 -15.70 14.82 6.81
C GLU A 14 -14.80 14.69 5.57
N GLN A 15 -14.32 13.48 5.29
CA GLN A 15 -13.44 13.21 4.15
C GLN A 15 -14.16 13.42 2.80
N LEU A 16 -15.46 13.11 2.72
CA LEU A 16 -16.27 13.38 1.52
C LEU A 16 -16.56 14.87 1.34
N GLU A 17 -16.81 15.61 2.43
CA GLU A 17 -16.93 17.08 2.41
C GLU A 17 -15.63 17.74 1.92
N ASP A 18 -14.47 17.25 2.40
CA ASP A 18 -13.15 17.70 1.91
C ASP A 18 -12.95 17.40 0.42
N MET A 19 -13.34 16.21 -0.05
CA MET A 19 -13.27 15.86 -1.47
C MET A 19 -14.15 16.77 -2.33
N GLU A 20 -15.39 17.03 -1.90
CA GLU A 20 -16.31 17.94 -2.60
C GLU A 20 -15.73 19.36 -2.66
N PHE A 21 -15.17 19.85 -1.55
CA PHE A 21 -14.49 21.15 -1.49
C PHE A 21 -13.33 21.23 -2.48
N PHE A 22 -12.48 20.20 -2.53
CA PHE A 22 -11.36 20.15 -3.48
C PHE A 22 -11.83 20.15 -4.93
N GLU A 23 -12.91 19.43 -5.23
CA GLU A 23 -13.50 19.40 -6.58
C GLU A 23 -14.15 20.73 -6.96
N SER A 24 -14.81 21.42 -6.01
CA SER A 24 -15.49 22.69 -6.28
C SER A 24 -14.55 23.89 -6.37
N GLU A 25 -13.56 23.98 -5.48
CA GLU A 25 -12.67 25.15 -5.38
C GLU A 25 -11.49 25.07 -6.34
N TYR A 26 -10.90 23.88 -6.50
CA TYR A 26 -9.68 23.71 -7.28
C TYR A 26 -9.93 23.03 -8.63
N GLY A 27 -10.99 22.21 -8.73
CA GLY A 27 -11.30 21.46 -9.95
C GLY A 27 -10.09 20.66 -10.45
N ASP A 28 -9.81 20.80 -11.75
CA ASP A 28 -8.65 20.23 -12.45
C ASP A 28 -7.55 21.27 -12.73
N ASP A 29 -7.56 22.42 -12.04
CA ASP A 29 -6.58 23.47 -12.28
C ASP A 29 -5.19 23.05 -11.77
N PRO A 30 -4.19 22.88 -12.66
CA PRO A 30 -2.88 22.36 -12.29
C PRO A 30 -2.13 23.22 -11.27
N GLN A 31 -2.48 24.50 -11.12
CA GLN A 31 -1.79 25.39 -10.18
C GLN A 31 -2.00 24.97 -8.71
N TYR A 32 -3.11 24.32 -8.39
CA TYR A 32 -3.42 23.88 -7.03
C TYR A 32 -2.84 22.50 -6.68
N ASP A 33 -2.19 21.85 -7.65
CA ASP A 33 -1.54 20.55 -7.47
C ASP A 33 -0.13 20.54 -8.07
N GLU A 34 0.54 21.70 -8.15
CA GLU A 34 1.84 21.84 -8.82
C GLU A 34 2.92 20.94 -8.19
N ASP A 35 2.87 20.78 -6.88
CA ASP A 35 3.78 19.96 -6.08
C ASP A 35 3.24 18.55 -5.80
N GLY A 36 2.02 18.25 -6.23
CA GLY A 36 1.34 16.98 -5.97
C GLY A 36 0.63 16.88 -4.62
N GLY A 37 0.53 17.98 -3.85
CA GLY A 37 -0.10 18.01 -2.54
C GLY A 37 -1.59 17.68 -2.58
N LEU A 38 -2.34 18.23 -3.54
CA LEU A 38 -3.77 17.97 -3.69
C LEU A 38 -4.03 16.51 -4.10
N SER A 39 -3.27 15.98 -5.04
CA SER A 39 -3.30 14.55 -5.40
C SER A 39 -2.98 13.67 -4.21
N THR A 40 -2.04 14.09 -3.35
CA THR A 40 -1.69 13.38 -2.11
C THR A 40 -2.81 13.39 -1.08
N SER A 41 -3.55 14.48 -0.91
CA SER A 41 -4.74 14.51 -0.06
C SER A 41 -5.87 13.65 -0.63
N LYS A 42 -6.15 13.80 -1.94
CA LYS A 42 -7.22 13.04 -2.62
C LYS A 42 -6.98 11.53 -2.57
N LYS A 43 -5.74 11.04 -2.72
CA LYS A 43 -5.45 9.59 -2.60
C LYS A 43 -5.72 9.07 -1.19
N GLY A 44 -5.38 9.85 -0.15
CA GLY A 44 -5.64 9.50 1.25
C GLY A 44 -7.14 9.35 1.52
N ILE A 45 -7.92 10.33 1.09
CA ILE A 45 -9.39 10.28 1.17
C ILE A 45 -9.93 9.05 0.43
N LYS A 46 -9.52 8.82 -0.82
CA LYS A 46 -10.02 7.67 -1.61
C LYS A 46 -9.73 6.34 -0.96
N ARG A 47 -8.52 6.16 -0.40
CA ARG A 47 -8.15 4.95 0.33
C ARG A 47 -9.02 4.75 1.58
N PHE A 48 -9.32 5.82 2.30
CA PHE A 48 -10.22 5.77 3.47
C PHE A 48 -11.69 5.50 3.09
N VAL A 49 -12.19 6.12 2.03
CA VAL A 49 -13.55 5.88 1.51
C VAL A 49 -13.69 4.43 1.04
N ALA A 50 -12.64 3.86 0.41
CA ALA A 50 -12.64 2.44 0.07
C ALA A 50 -12.90 1.56 1.30
N LEU A 51 -12.17 1.80 2.40
CA LEU A 51 -12.41 1.10 3.67
C LEU A 51 -13.88 1.22 4.12
N CYS A 52 -14.46 2.42 4.05
CA CYS A 52 -15.83 2.67 4.48
C CYS A 52 -16.86 1.97 3.60
N ASP A 53 -16.66 1.95 2.27
CA ASP A 53 -17.50 1.20 1.34
C ASP A 53 -17.57 -0.27 1.72
N TYR A 54 -16.44 -0.85 2.09
CA TYR A 54 -16.40 -2.22 2.57
C TYR A 54 -17.03 -2.38 3.96
N LYS A 55 -16.58 -1.65 4.97
CA LYS A 55 -16.96 -1.93 6.37
C LYS A 55 -18.36 -1.45 6.76
N LEU A 56 -18.85 -0.36 6.18
CA LEU A 56 -20.18 0.18 6.51
C LEU A 56 -21.27 -0.37 5.60
N ARG A 57 -20.92 -0.69 4.34
CA ARG A 57 -21.90 -1.03 3.29
C ARG A 57 -21.68 -2.40 2.65
N HIS A 58 -20.57 -3.08 2.93
CA HIS A 58 -20.17 -4.31 2.26
C HIS A 58 -20.13 -4.19 0.73
N ASP A 59 -19.84 -3.00 0.20
CA ASP A 59 -19.75 -2.72 -1.24
C ASP A 59 -18.31 -2.98 -1.74
N ILE A 60 -18.03 -4.26 -2.03
CA ILE A 60 -16.73 -4.69 -2.55
C ILE A 60 -16.38 -4.03 -3.91
N PRO A 61 -17.31 -3.90 -4.88
CA PRO A 61 -17.04 -3.15 -6.10
C PRO A 61 -16.61 -1.69 -5.85
N ALA A 62 -17.29 -0.96 -4.95
CA ALA A 62 -16.92 0.41 -4.60
C ALA A 62 -15.58 0.49 -3.87
N PHE A 63 -15.33 -0.43 -2.92
CA PHE A 63 -14.01 -0.59 -2.27
C PHE A 63 -12.89 -0.68 -3.32
N ARG A 64 -13.01 -1.60 -4.30
CA ARG A 64 -11.99 -1.78 -5.34
C ARG A 64 -11.83 -0.55 -6.22
N LYS A 65 -12.95 0.09 -6.59
CA LYS A 65 -12.94 1.31 -7.41
C LYS A 65 -12.21 2.46 -6.71
N ASN A 66 -12.52 2.70 -5.44
CA ASN A 66 -11.91 3.80 -4.68
C ASN A 66 -10.44 3.51 -4.36
N LEU A 67 -10.09 2.27 -4.01
CA LEU A 67 -8.70 1.88 -3.78
C LEU A 67 -7.86 2.01 -5.06
N ARG A 68 -8.38 1.55 -6.20
CA ARG A 68 -7.77 1.75 -7.52
C ARG A 68 -7.55 3.24 -7.80
N GLY A 69 -8.55 4.08 -7.57
CA GLY A 69 -8.46 5.52 -7.79
C GLY A 69 -7.41 6.20 -6.89
N ALA A 70 -7.21 5.71 -5.66
CA ALA A 70 -6.12 6.18 -4.80
C ALA A 70 -4.75 5.86 -5.40
N VAL A 71 -4.57 4.66 -5.96
CA VAL A 71 -3.31 4.28 -6.60
C VAL A 71 -3.09 5.00 -7.93
N GLU A 72 -4.12 5.23 -8.72
CA GLU A 72 -4.02 6.02 -9.97
C GLU A 72 -3.51 7.44 -9.69
N LEU A 73 -3.99 8.08 -8.61
CA LEU A 73 -3.48 9.38 -8.14
C LEU A 73 -2.02 9.29 -7.68
N ARG A 74 -1.62 8.23 -6.97
CA ARG A 74 -0.21 8.08 -6.58
C ARG A 74 0.68 7.87 -7.79
N LYS A 75 0.27 7.01 -8.72
CA LYS A 75 1.01 6.75 -9.97
C LYS A 75 1.15 8.02 -10.81
N SER A 76 0.11 8.85 -10.90
CA SER A 76 0.19 10.09 -11.68
C SER A 76 1.26 11.06 -11.14
N LEU A 77 1.52 11.07 -9.83
CA LEU A 77 2.63 11.86 -9.26
C LEU A 77 3.99 11.41 -9.80
N PHE A 78 4.23 10.10 -9.90
CA PHE A 78 5.44 9.57 -10.51
C PHE A 78 5.53 9.91 -12.00
N ASP A 79 4.42 9.78 -12.72
CA ASP A 79 4.37 10.10 -14.15
C ASP A 79 4.68 11.58 -14.41
N ARG A 80 4.07 12.49 -13.64
CA ARG A 80 4.28 13.95 -13.72
C ARG A 80 5.72 14.32 -13.38
N TYR A 81 6.26 13.77 -12.29
CA TYR A 81 7.67 13.98 -11.93
C TYR A 81 8.62 13.51 -13.05
N ASN A 82 8.36 12.34 -13.65
CA ASN A 82 9.17 11.82 -14.76
C ASN A 82 9.08 12.67 -16.03
N GLN A 83 7.99 13.43 -16.19
CA GLN A 83 7.80 14.40 -17.27
C GLN A 83 8.45 15.76 -16.98
N GLY A 84 9.05 15.94 -15.79
CA GLY A 84 9.76 17.14 -15.39
C GLY A 84 8.92 18.15 -14.61
N GLU A 85 7.73 17.78 -14.15
CA GLU A 85 6.95 18.61 -13.22
C GLU A 85 7.59 18.64 -11.83
N SER A 86 7.43 19.77 -11.12
CA SER A 86 8.04 20.03 -9.82
C SER A 86 7.29 19.37 -8.66
N ILE A 87 7.08 18.06 -8.74
CA ILE A 87 6.45 17.28 -7.66
C ILE A 87 7.39 17.20 -6.46
N ASP A 88 6.85 17.32 -5.24
CA ASP A 88 7.61 17.13 -4.02
C ASP A 88 8.30 15.75 -4.03
N GLU A 89 9.61 15.75 -3.79
CA GLU A 89 10.45 14.56 -3.90
C GLU A 89 9.99 13.45 -2.94
N SER A 90 9.45 13.78 -1.77
CA SER A 90 8.89 12.82 -0.80
C SER A 90 7.67 12.06 -1.34
N PHE A 91 7.03 12.57 -2.41
CA PHE A 91 5.91 11.90 -3.04
C PHE A 91 6.31 10.90 -4.14
N VAL A 92 7.60 10.80 -4.49
CA VAL A 92 8.07 9.95 -5.58
C VAL A 92 9.23 9.02 -5.18
N THR A 93 9.26 8.62 -3.91
CA THR A 93 10.27 7.72 -3.33
C THR A 93 9.78 6.28 -3.19
N MET A 94 10.64 5.37 -2.71
CA MET A 94 10.30 3.96 -2.57
C MET A 94 9.40 3.66 -1.38
N ASN A 95 9.27 4.58 -0.40
CA ASN A 95 8.26 4.51 0.65
C ASN A 95 6.82 4.42 0.10
N ALA A 96 6.59 4.77 -1.17
CA ALA A 96 5.31 4.57 -1.85
C ALA A 96 4.94 3.09 -2.14
N PHE A 97 5.69 2.11 -1.62
CA PHE A 97 5.46 0.69 -1.87
C PHE A 97 4.11 0.22 -1.30
N ASP A 98 3.59 0.90 -0.28
CA ASP A 98 2.24 0.71 0.24
C ASP A 98 1.18 0.82 -0.87
N TYR A 99 1.34 1.77 -1.80
CA TYR A 99 0.43 1.91 -2.94
C TYR A 99 0.60 0.82 -4.01
N LEU A 100 1.76 0.14 -4.09
CA LEU A 100 1.87 -1.09 -4.90
C LEU A 100 1.04 -2.22 -4.26
N LEU A 101 1.08 -2.33 -2.93
CA LEU A 101 0.24 -3.28 -2.20
C LEU A 101 -1.24 -2.93 -2.33
N ASP A 102 -1.62 -1.65 -2.30
CA ASP A 102 -3.00 -1.21 -2.54
C ASP A 102 -3.46 -1.53 -3.97
N ALA A 103 -2.60 -1.41 -4.99
CA ALA A 103 -2.94 -1.82 -6.36
C ALA A 103 -3.26 -3.32 -6.42
N LEU A 104 -2.39 -4.14 -5.81
CA LEU A 104 -2.61 -5.58 -5.70
C LEU A 104 -3.90 -5.88 -4.92
N ALA A 105 -4.15 -5.17 -3.82
CA ALA A 105 -5.35 -5.32 -2.99
C ALA A 105 -6.65 -4.93 -3.72
N SER A 106 -6.58 -3.97 -4.65
CA SER A 106 -7.71 -3.59 -5.50
C SER A 106 -8.10 -4.67 -6.53
N GLY A 107 -7.20 -5.64 -6.78
CA GLY A 107 -7.36 -6.66 -7.82
C GLY A 107 -6.98 -6.19 -9.21
N ASP A 108 -6.51 -4.95 -9.39
CA ASP A 108 -6.03 -4.43 -10.67
C ASP A 108 -4.53 -4.69 -10.84
N TYR A 109 -4.21 -5.91 -11.27
CA TYR A 109 -2.83 -6.33 -11.48
C TYR A 109 -2.13 -5.52 -12.58
N LYS A 110 -2.88 -5.09 -13.60
CA LYS A 110 -2.32 -4.26 -14.67
C LYS A 110 -1.86 -2.92 -14.14
N LEU A 111 -2.66 -2.30 -13.26
CA LEU A 111 -2.27 -1.08 -12.56
C LEU A 111 -1.04 -1.31 -11.67
N SER A 112 -0.96 -2.44 -10.96
CA SER A 112 0.23 -2.75 -10.14
C SER A 112 1.52 -2.86 -10.97
N GLU A 113 1.47 -3.51 -12.13
CA GLU A 113 2.61 -3.57 -13.07
C GLU A 113 2.99 -2.20 -13.62
N ASP A 114 2.00 -1.42 -14.05
CA ASP A 114 2.25 -0.12 -14.66
C ASP A 114 2.76 0.89 -13.65
N PHE A 115 2.34 0.79 -12.39
CA PHE A 115 2.89 1.58 -11.30
C PHE A 115 4.32 1.12 -10.94
N ALA A 116 4.56 -0.20 -10.83
CA ALA A 116 5.88 -0.75 -10.55
C ALA A 116 6.94 -0.34 -11.59
N LYS A 117 6.56 -0.18 -12.87
CA LYS A 117 7.47 0.28 -13.94
C LYS A 117 7.98 1.71 -13.73
N VAL A 118 7.16 2.60 -13.19
CA VAL A 118 7.50 4.03 -13.03
C VAL A 118 8.08 4.36 -11.66
N MET A 119 7.84 3.49 -10.68
CA MET A 119 8.37 3.61 -9.33
C MET A 119 9.87 3.32 -9.28
N GLY A 120 10.63 4.11 -8.52
CA GLY A 120 12.06 3.91 -8.33
C GLY A 120 12.95 4.35 -9.49
N GLY A 121 14.25 4.50 -9.23
CA GLY A 121 15.30 4.95 -10.16
C GLY A 121 15.83 6.35 -9.85
N ARG A 122 15.43 6.96 -8.73
CA ARG A 122 15.89 8.27 -8.24
C ARG A 122 16.76 8.10 -6.99
N GLU A 123 17.87 7.37 -7.12
CA GLU A 123 18.69 6.94 -5.97
C GLU A 123 19.05 8.06 -4.99
N LYS A 124 19.36 9.27 -5.49
CA LYS A 124 19.68 10.41 -4.63
C LYS A 124 18.51 10.78 -3.70
N ILE A 125 17.32 10.90 -4.28
CA ILE A 125 16.09 11.32 -3.58
C ILE A 125 15.61 10.23 -2.65
N GLU A 126 15.62 8.99 -3.14
CA GLU A 126 15.23 7.81 -2.38
C GLU A 126 16.11 7.65 -1.13
N LYS A 127 17.44 7.78 -1.25
CA LYS A 127 18.33 7.71 -0.09
C LYS A 127 18.19 8.86 0.90
N GLU A 128 17.69 10.01 0.45
CA GLU A 128 17.48 11.18 1.29
C GLU A 128 16.16 11.09 2.08
N ASN A 129 15.12 10.50 1.48
CA ASN A 129 13.76 10.52 2.02
C ASN A 129 13.24 9.16 2.52
N ASP A 130 13.78 8.03 2.05
CA ASP A 130 13.35 6.70 2.46
C ASP A 130 14.13 6.20 3.68
N HIS A 131 13.44 5.46 4.56
CA HIS A 131 14.16 4.56 5.46
C HIS A 131 14.86 3.46 4.62
N PRO A 132 16.06 2.98 5.00
CA PRO A 132 16.76 1.92 4.25
C PRO A 132 15.93 0.66 4.00
N PHE A 133 15.01 0.34 4.92
CA PHE A 133 14.04 -0.74 4.73
C PHE A 133 13.04 -0.44 3.61
N ASP A 134 12.42 0.74 3.59
CA ASP A 134 11.41 1.11 2.59
C ASP A 134 12.01 1.10 1.19
N TRP A 135 13.25 1.60 1.08
CA TRP A 135 14.05 1.51 -0.14
C TRP A 135 14.21 0.05 -0.59
N ALA A 136 14.75 -0.81 0.27
CA ALA A 136 15.03 -2.20 -0.07
C ALA A 136 13.76 -3.01 -0.36
N PHE A 137 12.73 -2.86 0.48
CA PHE A 137 11.48 -3.59 0.35
C PHE A 137 10.67 -3.11 -0.86
N GLY A 138 10.62 -1.81 -1.12
CA GLY A 138 9.96 -1.25 -2.30
C GLY A 138 10.56 -1.80 -3.61
N TYR A 139 11.89 -1.88 -3.72
CA TYR A 139 12.53 -2.48 -4.90
C TYR A 139 12.29 -3.99 -4.97
N ALA A 140 12.30 -4.71 -3.84
CA ALA A 140 11.96 -6.13 -3.81
C ALA A 140 10.52 -6.37 -4.30
N LEU A 141 9.55 -5.61 -3.81
CA LEU A 141 8.15 -5.72 -4.23
C LEU A 141 7.97 -5.38 -5.71
N LYS A 142 8.61 -4.30 -6.18
CA LYS A 142 8.66 -3.94 -7.61
C LYS A 142 9.19 -5.09 -8.45
N ALA A 143 10.32 -5.69 -8.07
CA ALA A 143 10.93 -6.80 -8.79
C ALA A 143 10.03 -8.04 -8.80
N ALA A 144 9.34 -8.33 -7.70
CA ALA A 144 8.37 -9.43 -7.62
C ALA A 144 7.17 -9.22 -8.56
N ILE A 145 6.63 -8.00 -8.64
CA ILE A 145 5.53 -7.66 -9.55
C ILE A 145 5.98 -7.78 -11.01
N LEU A 146 7.19 -7.32 -11.34
CA LEU A 146 7.73 -7.29 -12.70
C LEU A 146 8.43 -8.58 -13.14
N ASP A 147 8.38 -9.65 -12.34
CA ASP A 147 9.05 -10.94 -12.62
C ASP A 147 10.57 -10.82 -12.85
N GLN A 148 11.22 -9.92 -12.10
CA GLN A 148 12.66 -9.67 -12.17
C GLN A 148 13.38 -10.46 -11.07
N GLU A 149 13.56 -11.77 -11.28
CA GLU A 149 14.05 -12.68 -10.23
C GLU A 149 15.41 -12.30 -9.62
N GLU A 150 16.39 -11.88 -10.44
CA GLU A 150 17.74 -11.52 -9.96
C GLU A 150 17.72 -10.25 -9.10
N GLU A 151 16.93 -9.26 -9.51
CA GLU A 151 16.69 -8.03 -8.73
C GLU A 151 15.96 -8.38 -7.44
N LEU A 152 14.91 -9.22 -7.52
CA LEU A 152 14.16 -9.66 -6.34
C LEU A 152 15.09 -10.32 -5.32
N ASP A 153 15.94 -11.27 -5.73
CA ASP A 153 16.87 -11.93 -4.81
C ASP A 153 17.85 -10.93 -4.15
N THR A 154 18.33 -9.94 -4.91
CA THR A 154 19.24 -8.90 -4.43
C THR A 154 18.57 -7.98 -3.39
N TRP A 155 17.43 -7.41 -3.74
CA TRP A 155 16.71 -6.47 -2.89
C TRP A 155 16.08 -7.15 -1.69
N LEU A 156 15.62 -8.39 -1.83
CA LEU A 156 15.07 -9.16 -0.72
C LEU A 156 16.14 -9.53 0.32
N ALA A 157 17.38 -9.79 -0.10
CA ALA A 157 18.49 -9.98 0.82
C ALA A 157 18.79 -8.71 1.62
N LEU A 158 18.71 -7.53 0.98
CA LEU A 158 18.86 -6.25 1.66
C LEU A 158 17.69 -5.98 2.62
N ALA A 159 16.43 -6.15 2.16
CA ALA A 159 15.25 -5.98 3.00
C ALA A 159 15.30 -6.89 4.24
N SER A 160 15.74 -8.15 4.08
CA SER A 160 15.94 -9.12 5.17
C SER A 160 17.00 -8.68 6.20
N LYS A 161 17.96 -7.85 5.78
CA LYS A 161 18.96 -7.26 6.68
C LYS A 161 18.37 -6.05 7.40
N GLU A 162 17.74 -5.14 6.67
CA GLU A 162 17.25 -3.86 7.20
C GLU A 162 16.02 -4.04 8.11
N VAL A 163 15.16 -5.04 7.86
CA VAL A 163 13.98 -5.34 8.69
C VAL A 163 14.33 -5.75 10.14
N LYS A 164 15.61 -6.01 10.43
CA LYS A 164 16.07 -6.29 11.81
C LYS A 164 16.14 -5.04 12.67
N HIS A 165 16.10 -3.85 12.06
CA HIS A 165 16.10 -2.59 12.79
C HIS A 165 14.79 -2.45 13.60
N PRO A 166 14.82 -1.97 14.86
CA PRO A 166 13.66 -2.03 15.75
C PRO A 166 12.41 -1.29 15.28
N ASP A 167 12.58 -0.18 14.56
CA ASP A 167 11.48 0.66 14.05
C ASP A 167 10.69 0.03 12.90
N VAL A 168 11.28 -0.90 12.15
CA VAL A 168 10.66 -1.57 11.00
C VAL A 168 10.51 -3.08 11.22
N LYS A 169 10.84 -3.58 12.42
CA LYS A 169 10.80 -5.02 12.72
C LYS A 169 9.43 -5.65 12.54
N PHE A 170 8.36 -4.86 12.70
CA PHE A 170 6.99 -5.33 12.46
C PHE A 170 6.73 -5.70 10.99
N TYR A 171 7.59 -5.27 10.05
CA TYR A 171 7.53 -5.67 8.64
C TYR A 171 8.18 -7.04 8.36
N GLN A 172 8.67 -7.79 9.36
CA GLN A 172 9.30 -9.10 9.13
C GLN A 172 8.39 -10.06 8.34
N GLY A 173 7.09 -10.09 8.67
CA GLY A 173 6.12 -10.92 7.94
C GLY A 173 5.95 -10.54 6.47
N TYR A 174 6.19 -9.27 6.10
CA TYR A 174 6.14 -8.82 4.71
C TYR A 174 7.34 -9.34 3.91
N VAL A 175 8.54 -9.27 4.50
CA VAL A 175 9.77 -9.81 3.90
C VAL A 175 9.67 -11.33 3.73
N ASP A 176 9.23 -12.01 4.78
CA ASP A 176 9.08 -13.48 4.77
C ASP A 176 8.04 -13.93 3.72
N ALA A 177 6.98 -13.14 3.52
CA ALA A 177 5.97 -13.40 2.50
C ALA A 177 6.54 -13.28 1.09
N LEU A 178 7.31 -12.23 0.78
CA LEU A 178 8.01 -12.13 -0.51
C LEU A 178 9.04 -13.24 -0.72
N TYR A 179 9.73 -13.67 0.34
CA TYR A 179 10.63 -14.82 0.27
C TYR A 179 9.90 -16.11 -0.05
N ALA A 180 8.75 -16.35 0.58
CA ALA A 180 7.93 -17.52 0.31
C ALA A 180 7.37 -17.51 -1.13
N ILE A 181 6.92 -16.36 -1.63
CA ILE A 181 6.51 -16.19 -3.04
C ILE A 181 7.67 -16.52 -3.97
N ARG A 182 8.86 -15.96 -3.72
CA ARG A 182 10.07 -16.21 -4.52
C ARG A 182 10.46 -17.69 -4.56
N LYS A 183 10.17 -18.45 -3.50
CA LYS A 183 10.50 -19.87 -3.36
C LYS A 183 9.34 -20.82 -3.71
N ASP A 184 8.21 -20.30 -4.18
CA ASP A 184 7.00 -21.07 -4.48
C ASP A 184 6.60 -22.00 -3.30
N ASN A 185 6.56 -21.43 -2.09
CA ASN A 185 6.36 -22.18 -0.85
C ASN A 185 5.12 -21.71 -0.09
N ASP A 186 4.00 -22.42 -0.30
CA ASP A 186 2.71 -22.19 0.34
C ASP A 186 2.80 -22.16 1.89
N GLU A 187 3.46 -23.16 2.50
CA GLU A 187 3.53 -23.31 3.97
C GLU A 187 4.33 -22.16 4.61
N ALA A 188 5.42 -21.74 3.96
CA ALA A 188 6.21 -20.60 4.39
C ALA A 188 5.41 -19.30 4.24
N PHE A 189 4.63 -19.17 3.17
CA PHE A 189 3.79 -17.99 2.94
C PHE A 189 2.69 -17.88 4.01
N GLU A 190 2.00 -18.96 4.32
CA GLU A 190 0.99 -18.97 5.39
C GLU A 190 1.60 -18.59 6.75
N SER A 191 2.79 -19.10 7.04
CA SER A 191 3.52 -18.77 8.27
C SER A 191 3.90 -17.28 8.32
N ALA A 192 4.34 -16.72 7.20
CA ALA A 192 4.67 -15.31 7.06
C ALA A 192 3.44 -14.42 7.27
N ILE A 193 2.29 -14.75 6.68
CA ILE A 193 1.06 -13.96 6.86
C ILE A 193 0.54 -14.05 8.30
N LYS A 194 0.62 -15.22 8.96
CA LYS A 194 0.27 -15.33 10.39
C LYS A 194 1.14 -14.40 11.25
N GLN A 195 2.43 -14.31 10.94
CA GLN A 195 3.34 -13.40 11.65
C GLN A 195 3.03 -11.93 11.34
N LEU A 196 2.79 -11.59 10.06
CA LEU A 196 2.36 -10.26 9.62
C LEU A 196 1.11 -9.80 10.37
N LEU A 197 0.06 -10.62 10.39
CA LEU A 197 -1.21 -10.28 11.06
C LEU A 197 -1.07 -10.20 12.58
N LYS A 198 -0.13 -10.94 13.17
CA LYS A 198 0.19 -10.84 14.60
C LYS A 198 0.87 -9.51 14.92
N ASP A 199 1.78 -9.04 14.09
CA ASP A 199 2.47 -7.76 14.32
C ASP A 199 1.57 -6.57 13.96
N HIS A 200 0.81 -6.66 12.88
CA HIS A 200 -0.22 -5.69 12.52
C HIS A 200 -1.21 -5.41 13.66
N ARG A 201 -1.72 -6.46 14.33
CA ARG A 201 -2.57 -6.32 15.53
C ARG A 201 -1.92 -5.58 16.70
N LYS A 202 -0.59 -5.64 16.83
CA LYS A 202 0.12 -4.87 17.85
C LYS A 202 0.21 -3.40 17.44
N GLU A 203 0.50 -3.17 16.17
CA GLU A 203 0.62 -1.82 15.59
C GLU A 203 -0.73 -1.09 15.46
N CYS A 204 -1.86 -1.80 15.54
CA CYS A 204 -3.21 -1.19 15.63
C CYS A 204 -3.58 -0.73 17.05
N ARG A 205 -2.74 -0.97 18.06
CA ARG A 205 -3.01 -0.50 19.44
C ARG A 205 -2.59 0.95 19.60
N GLU A 206 -3.10 1.60 20.65
CA GLU A 206 -2.78 3.00 20.97
C GLU A 206 -1.27 3.29 20.90
N GLY A 207 -0.90 4.26 20.06
CA GLY A 207 0.49 4.67 19.81
C GLY A 207 1.28 3.78 18.85
N GLY A 208 0.66 2.76 18.25
CA GLY A 208 1.25 1.96 17.18
C GLY A 208 1.15 2.64 15.81
N VAL A 209 1.87 2.12 14.82
CA VAL A 209 1.95 2.74 13.49
C VAL A 209 0.61 2.75 12.74
N PHE A 210 -0.29 1.81 13.05
CA PHE A 210 -1.61 1.72 12.43
C PHE A 210 -2.74 2.27 13.32
N ASP A 211 -2.42 2.95 14.42
CA ASP A 211 -3.40 3.59 15.28
C ASP A 211 -4.10 4.76 14.56
N ASN A 212 -5.43 4.78 14.56
CA ASN A 212 -6.26 5.81 13.93
C ASN A 212 -6.09 5.96 12.40
N CYS A 213 -5.63 4.93 11.70
CA CYS A 213 -5.56 4.93 10.23
C CYS A 213 -6.37 3.78 9.63
N ALA A 214 -6.60 3.81 8.31
CA ALA A 214 -7.42 2.80 7.64
C ALA A 214 -6.95 1.36 7.87
N ASP A 215 -5.63 1.18 8.07
CA ASP A 215 -5.01 -0.10 8.38
C ASP A 215 -5.42 -0.66 9.76
N GLU A 216 -5.96 0.15 10.69
CA GLU A 216 -6.54 -0.33 11.96
C GLU A 216 -7.73 -1.28 11.75
N VAL A 217 -8.33 -1.27 10.55
CA VAL A 217 -9.60 -1.95 10.27
C VAL A 217 -9.46 -3.01 9.18
N VAL A 218 -8.57 -2.80 8.21
CA VAL A 218 -8.23 -3.76 7.14
C VAL A 218 -6.74 -3.72 6.89
N CYS A 219 -6.06 -4.87 6.90
CA CYS A 219 -4.65 -4.98 6.58
C CYS A 219 -4.46 -4.95 5.05
N PHE A 220 -4.46 -3.76 4.44
CA PHE A 220 -4.31 -3.58 2.99
C PHE A 220 -3.01 -4.18 2.48
N GLY A 221 -1.90 -3.99 3.22
CA GLY A 221 -0.61 -4.56 2.88
C GLY A 221 -0.62 -6.09 2.83
N GLY A 222 -1.28 -6.73 3.80
CA GLY A 222 -1.48 -8.18 3.82
C GLY A 222 -2.36 -8.65 2.66
N LEU A 223 -3.45 -7.94 2.37
CA LEU A 223 -4.35 -8.24 1.24
C LEU A 223 -3.60 -8.17 -0.11
N GLY A 224 -2.75 -7.15 -0.30
CA GLY A 224 -1.91 -7.01 -1.48
C GLY A 224 -0.92 -8.17 -1.64
N LEU A 225 -0.25 -8.60 -0.56
CA LEU A 225 0.66 -9.75 -0.59
C LEU A 225 -0.05 -11.08 -0.90
N VAL A 226 -1.25 -11.29 -0.36
CA VAL A 226 -2.03 -12.51 -0.66
C VAL A 226 -2.44 -12.52 -2.13
N ASN A 227 -2.91 -11.39 -2.67
CA ASN A 227 -3.27 -11.29 -4.09
C ASN A 227 -2.05 -11.48 -4.99
N LEU A 228 -0.86 -11.01 -4.61
CA LEU A 228 0.39 -11.28 -5.32
C LEU A 228 0.77 -12.77 -5.25
N ALA A 229 0.68 -13.40 -4.08
CA ALA A 229 0.99 -14.83 -3.94
C ALA A 229 0.10 -15.70 -4.84
N ARG A 230 -1.21 -15.42 -4.86
CA ARG A 230 -2.16 -16.12 -5.75
C ARG A 230 -1.84 -15.92 -7.22
N LEU A 231 -1.47 -14.71 -7.63
CA LEU A 231 -0.99 -14.46 -8.98
C LEU A 231 0.23 -15.31 -9.35
N LYS A 232 1.14 -15.52 -8.40
CA LYS A 232 2.35 -16.33 -8.60
C LYS A 232 2.08 -17.84 -8.48
N GLY A 233 0.84 -18.25 -8.26
CA GLY A 233 0.42 -19.64 -8.26
C GLY A 233 0.35 -20.30 -6.88
N LEU A 234 0.65 -19.58 -5.80
CA LEU A 234 0.57 -20.13 -4.44
C LEU A 234 -0.89 -20.37 -4.04
N LYS A 235 -1.11 -21.46 -3.31
CA LYS A 235 -2.44 -21.84 -2.81
C LYS A 235 -2.68 -21.23 -1.44
N VAL A 236 -3.16 -19.99 -1.44
CA VAL A 236 -3.40 -19.26 -0.19
C VAL A 236 -4.86 -19.34 0.26
N ILE A 237 -5.06 -19.90 1.44
CA ILE A 237 -6.34 -19.89 2.16
C ILE A 237 -6.16 -19.07 3.44
N ILE A 238 -6.78 -17.89 3.47
CA ILE A 238 -6.81 -17.01 4.64
C ILE A 238 -8.24 -16.59 4.91
N ASP A 239 -8.59 -16.58 6.19
CA ASP A 239 -9.78 -15.93 6.73
C ASP A 239 -9.42 -15.31 8.07
N ASP A 240 -9.28 -14.00 8.11
CA ASP A 240 -8.87 -13.22 9.28
C ASP A 240 -9.68 -11.92 9.34
N GLU A 241 -9.97 -11.42 10.54
CA GLU A 241 -10.76 -10.19 10.75
C GLU A 241 -10.18 -8.96 10.03
N TYR A 242 -8.85 -8.90 9.89
CA TYR A 242 -8.12 -7.84 9.19
C TYR A 242 -7.86 -8.16 7.72
N LEU A 243 -7.99 -9.42 7.31
CA LEU A 243 -7.78 -9.88 5.92
C LEU A 243 -8.94 -10.78 5.49
N PRO A 244 -10.13 -10.19 5.23
CA PRO A 244 -11.33 -10.94 4.88
C PRO A 244 -11.17 -11.67 3.55
N SER A 245 -11.52 -12.96 3.54
CA SER A 245 -11.37 -13.84 2.38
C SER A 245 -12.10 -13.33 1.12
N GLU A 246 -13.21 -12.61 1.28
CA GLU A 246 -14.03 -12.04 0.20
C GLU A 246 -13.36 -10.88 -0.57
N LEU A 247 -12.37 -10.23 0.03
CA LEU A 247 -11.61 -9.16 -0.64
C LEU A 247 -10.47 -9.72 -1.49
N VAL A 248 -10.04 -10.95 -1.22
CA VAL A 248 -8.94 -11.62 -1.92
C VAL A 248 -9.39 -12.03 -3.33
N VAL A 249 -8.56 -11.74 -4.33
CA VAL A 249 -8.85 -11.99 -5.76
C VAL A 249 -8.18 -13.27 -6.25
#